data_AF-A0A0E9NE23-F1
#
_entry.id   AF-A0A0E9NE23-F1
#
_cell.length_a   1.000
_cell.length_b   1.000
_cell.length_c   1.000
_cell.angle_alpha   90.00
_cell.angle_beta   90.00
_cell.angle_gamma   90.00
#
_symmetry.space_group_name_H-M   'P 1'
#
loop_
_entity.id
_entity.type
_entity.pdbx_description
1 polymer ?
#
loop_
_entity_poly.entity_id
_entity_poly.type
_entity_poly.pdbx_seq_one_letter_code
_entity_poly.pdbx_strand_id
1 'polypeptide(L)'
;MANGTDMAVDLHELHRFAVELAVEAGALLRDASLSLRRPSQSSSSATAAQQKKNAVDLVTSTDHALEHLLRTRIHNRYPSHKFLGEESYEASLPSSERPYLVTGEPTWIVDPLDGTVNHVHQFPLTCISIGFALDGIPVMGVIYAPMLDQLFSGAKGCGAYMNTHCLLRAPTFDSTTSLPLIQPPPPIPPNAPQGCLLAVEWGKDRRLSVDSTLARKIESFVTLASSPSIAPPPGPHTPGASIPTPSHTPIPTQQDTPPPILPALRAPGGMVHGIRSLGSAALDMAYVAAGSLDIFWEGGCWEWDVCAGWAILVEAGGLITTCNSPPEGDPDVAEIPEARLGSRLYLAVRPAGDAVSENGSGRETAREGQERCVREVWKRIRGLGYRRDGA
;
A
#
# COMPACT_ATOMS: atom_id res chain seq x y z
N MET A 1 -2.63 -47.15 -11.44
CA MET A 1 -1.83 -46.20 -12.24
C MET A 1 -2.26 -44.80 -11.86
N ALA A 2 -1.43 -44.10 -11.09
CA ALA A 2 -1.53 -42.68 -10.81
C ALA A 2 -0.08 -42.15 -10.81
N ASN A 3 0.51 -42.07 -12.00
CA ASN A 3 1.74 -41.30 -12.21
C ASN A 3 1.29 -39.86 -12.49
N GLY A 4 1.10 -39.10 -11.41
CA GLY A 4 1.02 -37.65 -11.45
C GLY A 4 2.12 -37.15 -10.55
N THR A 5 3.31 -36.91 -11.10
CA THR A 5 4.36 -36.17 -10.41
C THR A 5 3.82 -34.77 -10.15
N ASP A 6 3.38 -34.54 -8.91
CA ASP A 6 3.15 -33.23 -8.35
C ASP A 6 4.49 -32.48 -8.41
N MET A 7 4.72 -31.72 -9.48
CA MET A 7 5.95 -30.95 -9.61
C MET A 7 5.84 -29.80 -8.62
N ALA A 8 6.41 -30.00 -7.44
CA ALA A 8 6.59 -28.95 -6.45
C ALA A 8 7.20 -27.73 -7.14
N VAL A 9 6.50 -26.60 -7.04
CA VAL A 9 6.92 -25.34 -7.63
C VAL A 9 8.22 -24.89 -6.96
N ASP A 10 9.29 -24.75 -7.74
CA ASP A 10 10.59 -24.27 -7.24
C ASP A 10 10.54 -22.75 -7.03
N LEU A 11 10.21 -22.34 -5.79
CA LEU A 11 10.13 -20.94 -5.41
C LEU A 11 11.48 -20.20 -5.48
N HIS A 12 12.62 -20.90 -5.33
CA HIS A 12 13.94 -20.26 -5.46
C HIS A 12 14.20 -19.89 -6.92
N GLU A 13 13.81 -20.75 -7.85
CA GLU A 13 13.96 -20.47 -9.27
C GLU A 13 12.98 -19.40 -9.77
N LEU A 14 11.73 -19.45 -9.33
CA LEU A 14 10.75 -18.40 -9.61
C LEU A 14 11.20 -17.04 -9.08
N HIS A 15 11.69 -16.98 -7.85
CA HIS A 15 12.20 -15.76 -7.23
C HIS A 15 13.39 -15.19 -8.02
N ARG A 16 14.38 -16.02 -8.36
CA ARG A 16 15.53 -15.59 -9.17
C ARG A 16 15.09 -15.01 -10.51
N PHE A 17 14.21 -15.72 -11.22
CA PHE A 17 13.66 -15.26 -12.49
C PHE A 17 12.90 -13.93 -12.34
N ALA A 18 12.09 -13.78 -11.29
CA ALA A 18 11.34 -12.56 -11.02
C ALA A 18 12.26 -11.37 -10.70
N VAL A 19 13.34 -11.59 -9.96
CA VAL A 19 14.34 -10.56 -9.66
C VAL A 19 15.02 -10.09 -10.95
N GLU A 20 15.51 -11.01 -11.78
CA GLU A 20 16.13 -10.68 -13.07
C GLU A 20 15.17 -9.89 -13.96
N LEU A 21 13.91 -10.34 -14.03
CA LEU A 21 12.86 -9.71 -14.83
C LEU A 21 12.49 -8.31 -14.31
N ALA A 22 12.40 -8.13 -12.99
CA ALA A 22 12.13 -6.82 -12.38
C ALA A 22 13.25 -5.83 -12.66
N VAL A 23 14.52 -6.25 -12.58
CA VAL A 23 15.68 -5.40 -12.89
C VAL A 23 15.69 -4.97 -14.36
N GLU A 24 15.39 -5.89 -15.27
CA GLU A 24 15.28 -5.59 -16.71
C GLU A 24 14.16 -4.59 -17.00
N ALA A 25 12.96 -4.82 -16.45
CA ALA A 25 11.84 -3.88 -16.57
C ALA A 25 12.16 -2.52 -15.93
N GLY A 26 12.84 -2.52 -14.77
CA GLY A 26 13.25 -1.30 -14.10
C GLY A 26 14.28 -0.48 -14.87
N ALA A 27 15.16 -1.11 -15.65
CA ALA A 27 16.05 -0.41 -16.57
C ALA A 27 15.25 0.33 -17.67
N LEU A 28 14.24 -0.33 -18.26
CA LEU A 28 13.34 0.30 -19.23
C LEU A 28 12.58 1.49 -18.63
N LEU A 29 12.01 1.33 -17.42
CA LEU A 29 11.31 2.39 -16.71
C LEU A 29 12.24 3.57 -16.37
N ARG A 30 13.51 3.29 -16.06
CA ARG A 30 14.52 4.32 -15.82
C ARG A 30 14.83 5.12 -17.07
N ASP A 31 14.98 4.46 -18.21
CA ASP A 31 15.22 5.13 -19.49
C ASP A 31 14.01 5.97 -19.93
N ALA A 32 12.79 5.47 -19.70
CA ALA A 32 11.55 6.24 -19.93
C ALA A 32 11.51 7.50 -19.05
N SER A 33 11.84 7.37 -17.75
CA SER A 33 11.92 8.51 -16.83
C SER A 33 12.95 9.56 -17.29
N LEU A 34 14.13 9.13 -17.75
CA LEU A 34 15.16 10.03 -18.27
C LEU A 34 14.71 10.75 -19.55
N SER A 35 13.95 10.07 -20.41
CA SER A 35 13.38 10.63 -21.63
C SER A 35 12.36 11.73 -21.32
N LEU A 36 11.54 11.56 -20.29
CA LEU A 36 10.59 12.59 -19.82
C LEU A 36 11.31 13.85 -19.30
N ARG A 37 12.52 13.73 -18.74
CA ARG A 37 13.32 14.89 -18.26
C ARG A 37 13.98 15.67 -19.39
N ARG A 38 14.19 15.03 -20.54
CA ARG A 38 14.83 15.62 -21.72
C ARG A 38 13.87 15.56 -22.91
N PRO A 39 12.69 16.23 -22.85
CA PRO A 39 11.85 16.35 -24.02
C PRO A 39 12.68 17.01 -25.11
N SER A 40 12.78 16.35 -26.26
CA SER A 40 13.63 16.73 -27.39
C SER A 40 13.65 18.24 -27.63
N GLN A 41 14.85 18.83 -27.74
CA GLN A 41 15.06 20.24 -28.12
C GLN A 41 14.71 20.53 -29.60
N SER A 42 13.77 19.80 -30.20
CA SER A 42 13.45 19.89 -31.62
C SER A 42 11.95 20.06 -31.86
N SER A 43 11.36 21.13 -31.34
CA SER A 43 10.27 21.85 -32.00
C SER A 43 9.86 23.07 -31.17
N SER A 44 10.21 24.25 -31.67
CA SER A 44 9.61 25.52 -31.28
C SER A 44 8.08 25.46 -31.42
N SER A 45 7.36 25.93 -30.38
CA SER A 45 5.90 26.26 -30.33
C SER A 45 4.91 25.30 -29.64
N ALA A 46 5.31 24.40 -28.73
CA ALA A 46 4.33 23.66 -27.93
C ALA A 46 3.86 24.46 -26.68
N THR A 47 2.55 24.69 -26.56
CA THR A 47 1.92 25.27 -25.36
C THR A 47 1.90 24.26 -24.20
N ALA A 48 1.86 24.74 -22.95
CA ALA A 48 1.89 23.89 -21.74
C ALA A 48 0.77 22.82 -21.68
N ALA A 49 -0.38 23.07 -22.33
CA ALA A 49 -1.47 22.08 -22.43
C ALA A 49 -1.12 20.91 -23.38
N GLN A 50 -0.32 21.16 -24.41
CA GLN A 50 0.16 20.14 -25.35
C GLN A 50 1.30 19.32 -24.73
N GLN A 51 2.12 19.92 -23.87
CA GLN A 51 3.12 19.24 -23.05
C GLN A 51 2.50 18.26 -22.04
N LYS A 52 1.38 18.64 -21.39
CA LYS A 52 0.64 17.74 -20.48
C LYS A 52 0.04 16.52 -21.20
N LYS A 53 -0.45 16.69 -22.43
CA LYS A 53 -0.96 15.57 -23.25
C LYS A 53 0.17 14.59 -23.60
N ASN A 54 1.31 15.10 -24.04
CA ASN A 54 2.47 14.26 -24.38
C ASN A 54 3.00 13.45 -23.19
N ALA A 55 3.06 14.04 -21.99
CA ALA A 55 3.57 13.32 -20.82
C ALA A 55 2.67 12.16 -20.41
N VAL A 56 1.34 12.36 -20.40
CA VAL A 56 0.37 11.30 -20.09
C VAL A 56 0.43 10.19 -21.14
N ASP A 57 0.46 10.55 -22.43
CA ASP A 57 0.55 9.57 -23.52
C ASP A 57 1.85 8.74 -23.47
N LEU A 58 2.98 9.37 -23.11
CA LEU A 58 4.27 8.69 -22.93
C LEU A 58 4.25 7.72 -21.74
N VAL A 59 3.61 8.12 -20.65
CA VAL A 59 3.45 7.26 -19.47
C VAL A 59 2.64 6.03 -19.86
N THR A 60 1.42 6.20 -20.42
CA THR A 60 0.61 5.06 -20.90
C THR A 60 1.37 4.14 -21.85
N SER A 61 2.21 4.67 -22.75
CA SER A 61 3.03 3.84 -23.63
C SER A 61 4.12 3.04 -22.88
N THR A 62 4.65 3.60 -21.79
CA THR A 62 5.65 2.97 -20.93
C THR A 62 5.03 1.83 -20.13
N ASP A 63 3.88 2.07 -19.49
CA ASP A 63 3.11 1.04 -18.76
C ASP A 63 2.82 -0.18 -19.67
N HIS A 64 2.30 0.06 -20.87
CA HIS A 64 2.04 -1.02 -21.84
C HIS A 64 3.31 -1.75 -22.31
N ALA A 65 4.43 -1.05 -22.52
CA ALA A 65 5.67 -1.66 -22.94
C ALA A 65 6.27 -2.55 -21.82
N LEU A 66 6.20 -2.08 -20.57
CA LEU A 66 6.61 -2.83 -19.39
C LEU A 66 5.76 -4.09 -19.23
N GLU A 67 4.44 -3.98 -19.27
CA GLU A 67 3.58 -5.17 -19.13
C GLU A 67 3.80 -6.16 -20.27
N HIS A 68 3.96 -5.68 -21.51
CA HIS A 68 4.26 -6.53 -22.65
C HIS A 68 5.56 -7.33 -22.43
N LEU A 69 6.62 -6.68 -21.96
CA LEU A 69 7.89 -7.33 -21.63
C LEU A 69 7.68 -8.40 -20.54
N LEU A 70 7.08 -8.03 -19.41
CA LEU A 70 6.86 -8.90 -18.25
C LEU A 70 6.04 -10.13 -18.65
N ARG A 71 4.88 -9.92 -19.30
CA ARG A 71 3.99 -10.99 -19.77
C ARG A 71 4.68 -11.92 -20.76
N THR A 72 5.41 -11.38 -21.73
CA THR A 72 6.10 -12.18 -22.76
C THR A 72 7.16 -13.07 -22.13
N ARG A 73 7.96 -12.51 -21.21
CA ARG A 73 9.02 -13.25 -20.52
C ARG A 73 8.47 -14.34 -19.63
N ILE A 74 7.42 -14.04 -18.86
CA ILE A 74 6.72 -15.01 -18.02
C ILE A 74 6.13 -16.12 -18.88
N HIS A 75 5.41 -15.79 -19.95
CA HIS A 75 4.77 -16.79 -20.82
C HIS A 75 5.79 -17.71 -21.49
N ASN A 76 6.91 -17.17 -21.97
CA ASN A 76 7.96 -17.98 -22.59
C ASN A 76 8.61 -18.97 -21.60
N ARG A 77 8.76 -18.56 -20.33
CA ARG A 77 9.41 -19.39 -19.30
C ARG A 77 8.46 -20.36 -18.60
N TYR A 78 7.20 -19.95 -18.43
CA TYR A 78 6.15 -20.67 -17.70
C TYR A 78 4.81 -20.62 -18.48
N PRO A 79 4.71 -21.31 -19.63
CA PRO A 79 3.56 -21.21 -20.51
C PRO A 79 2.23 -21.72 -19.91
N SER A 80 2.31 -22.54 -18.86
CA SER A 80 1.13 -23.05 -18.13
C SER A 80 0.63 -22.12 -17.02
N HIS A 81 1.44 -21.14 -16.58
CA HIS A 81 1.03 -20.23 -15.50
C HIS A 81 0.08 -19.15 -16.03
N LYS A 82 -0.85 -18.72 -15.18
CA LYS A 82 -1.72 -17.57 -15.46
C LYS A 82 -0.96 -16.26 -15.27
N PHE A 83 -1.47 -15.21 -15.90
CA PHE A 83 -0.96 -13.85 -15.79
C PHE A 83 -2.11 -12.87 -15.54
N LEU A 84 -1.97 -12.04 -14.52
CA LEU A 84 -2.87 -10.94 -14.18
C LEU A 84 -2.03 -9.66 -14.10
N GLY A 85 -2.14 -8.80 -15.10
CA GLY A 85 -1.46 -7.50 -15.14
C GLY A 85 -2.47 -6.36 -15.10
N GLU A 86 -2.10 -5.22 -14.47
CA GLU A 86 -2.97 -4.03 -14.38
C GLU A 86 -3.49 -3.61 -15.75
N GLU A 87 -2.63 -3.40 -16.74
CA GLU A 87 -2.99 -2.76 -18.02
C GLU A 87 -3.91 -3.63 -18.85
N SER A 88 -3.58 -4.92 -18.99
CA SER A 88 -4.45 -5.88 -19.68
C SER A 88 -5.80 -6.02 -18.98
N TYR A 89 -5.82 -5.94 -17.65
CA TYR A 89 -7.04 -6.07 -16.87
C TYR A 89 -7.90 -4.80 -16.93
N GLU A 90 -7.27 -3.63 -16.84
CA GLU A 90 -7.95 -2.34 -16.89
C GLU A 90 -8.63 -2.11 -18.23
N ALA A 91 -8.01 -2.57 -19.32
CA ALA A 91 -8.55 -2.48 -20.67
C ALA A 91 -9.74 -3.42 -20.94
N SER A 92 -10.01 -4.41 -20.07
CA SER A 92 -10.97 -5.48 -20.37
C SER A 92 -12.44 -5.07 -20.22
N LEU A 93 -12.80 -4.40 -19.12
CA LEU A 93 -14.17 -4.03 -18.74
C LEU A 93 -14.17 -2.78 -17.84
N PRO A 94 -15.30 -2.08 -17.66
CA PRO A 94 -15.43 -1.04 -16.63
C PRO A 94 -15.14 -1.59 -15.23
N SER A 95 -14.51 -0.80 -14.35
CA SER A 95 -14.05 -1.26 -13.02
C SER A 95 -15.12 -1.94 -12.16
N SER A 96 -16.40 -1.59 -12.32
CA SER A 96 -17.53 -2.19 -11.57
C SER A 96 -17.91 -3.59 -12.04
N GLU A 97 -17.45 -4.01 -13.21
CA GLU A 97 -17.84 -5.28 -13.86
C GLU A 97 -16.69 -6.27 -13.95
N ARG A 98 -15.48 -5.88 -13.52
CA ARG A 98 -14.30 -6.72 -13.68
C ARG A 98 -14.30 -7.88 -12.65
N PRO A 99 -14.26 -9.15 -13.08
CA PRO A 99 -14.36 -10.30 -12.19
C PRO A 99 -13.06 -10.54 -11.41
N TYR A 100 -13.16 -11.19 -10.24
CA TYR A 100 -11.98 -11.76 -9.57
C TYR A 100 -11.40 -12.91 -10.39
N LEU A 101 -10.09 -12.88 -10.65
CA LEU A 101 -9.43 -13.79 -11.60
C LEU A 101 -8.39 -14.72 -10.96
N VAL A 102 -8.01 -14.49 -9.71
CA VAL A 102 -7.04 -15.36 -9.04
C VAL A 102 -7.75 -16.62 -8.56
N THR A 103 -7.31 -17.78 -9.07
CA THR A 103 -7.89 -19.09 -8.74
C THR A 103 -6.87 -19.96 -8.01
N GLY A 104 -7.13 -21.28 -7.95
CA GLY A 104 -6.14 -22.24 -7.46
C GLY A 104 -4.89 -22.38 -8.34
N GLU A 105 -4.95 -21.94 -9.59
CA GLU A 105 -3.86 -22.12 -10.55
C GLU A 105 -2.67 -21.18 -10.27
N PRO A 106 -1.42 -21.61 -10.56
CA PRO A 106 -0.25 -20.74 -10.45
C PRO A 106 -0.41 -19.45 -11.25
N THR A 107 -0.38 -18.31 -10.58
CA THR A 107 -0.72 -17.01 -11.18
C THR A 107 0.35 -15.98 -10.88
N TRP A 108 0.92 -15.39 -11.93
CA TRP A 108 1.73 -14.18 -11.84
C TRP A 108 0.82 -12.96 -11.79
N ILE A 109 1.03 -12.10 -10.80
CA ILE A 109 0.20 -10.92 -10.55
C ILE A 109 1.13 -9.70 -10.56
N VAL A 110 0.96 -8.82 -11.53
CA VAL A 110 1.98 -7.84 -11.91
C VAL A 110 1.38 -6.44 -12.00
N ASP A 111 2.04 -5.50 -11.34
CA ASP A 111 1.90 -4.08 -11.62
C ASP A 111 3.17 -3.65 -12.39
N PRO A 112 3.05 -3.33 -13.69
CA PRO A 112 4.20 -2.90 -14.48
C PRO A 112 4.75 -1.55 -14.02
N LEU A 113 3.96 -0.70 -13.36
CA LEU A 113 4.35 0.64 -12.93
C LEU A 113 3.40 1.13 -11.81
N ASP A 114 3.68 0.71 -10.57
CA ASP A 114 2.97 1.25 -9.40
C ASP A 114 3.51 2.67 -9.11
N GLY A 115 2.60 3.60 -8.86
CA GLY A 115 2.90 5.02 -8.71
C GLY A 115 2.99 5.77 -10.03
N THR A 116 2.08 5.51 -10.96
CA THR A 116 1.95 6.23 -12.26
C THR A 116 1.94 7.75 -12.08
N VAL A 117 1.24 8.26 -11.06
CA VAL A 117 1.22 9.71 -10.75
C VAL A 117 2.60 10.20 -10.33
N ASN A 118 3.33 9.42 -9.51
CA ASN A 118 4.70 9.74 -9.14
C ASN A 118 5.61 9.79 -10.38
N HIS A 119 5.48 8.83 -11.28
CA HIS A 119 6.26 8.79 -12.52
C HIS A 119 5.99 10.01 -13.42
N VAL A 120 4.72 10.38 -13.63
CA VAL A 120 4.32 11.60 -14.36
C VAL A 120 4.99 12.84 -13.77
N HIS A 121 5.03 12.92 -12.44
CA HIS A 121 5.62 14.04 -11.70
C HIS A 121 7.13 13.92 -11.46
N GLN A 122 7.77 12.86 -11.96
CA GLN A 122 9.19 12.56 -11.72
C GLN A 122 9.55 12.42 -10.24
N PHE A 123 8.57 12.10 -9.39
CA PHE A 123 8.80 11.73 -8.01
C PHE A 123 9.41 10.32 -7.96
N PRO A 124 10.48 10.07 -7.17
CA PRO A 124 11.31 8.88 -7.34
C PRO A 124 10.69 7.58 -6.80
N LEU A 125 9.49 7.63 -6.20
CA LEU A 125 8.82 6.46 -5.63
C LEU A 125 7.84 5.85 -6.64
N THR A 126 8.40 5.17 -7.63
CA THR A 126 7.68 4.33 -8.59
C THR A 126 8.38 2.99 -8.64
N CYS A 127 7.65 1.90 -8.80
CA CYS A 127 8.24 0.56 -8.84
C CYS A 127 7.57 -0.40 -9.83
N ILE A 128 8.33 -1.44 -10.18
CA ILE A 128 7.78 -2.66 -10.78
C ILE A 128 7.37 -3.58 -9.63
N SER A 129 6.14 -4.10 -9.63
CA SER A 129 5.64 -5.10 -8.67
C SER A 129 5.38 -6.42 -9.37
N ILE A 130 6.06 -7.49 -8.95
CA ILE A 130 5.87 -8.85 -9.47
C ILE A 130 5.55 -9.76 -8.30
N GLY A 131 4.29 -10.17 -8.19
CA GLY A 131 3.81 -11.17 -7.25
C GLY A 131 3.55 -12.51 -7.93
N PHE A 132 3.60 -13.57 -7.14
CA PHE A 132 3.20 -14.91 -7.57
C PHE A 132 2.34 -15.57 -6.49
N ALA A 133 1.18 -16.05 -6.92
CA ALA A 133 0.20 -16.71 -6.07
C ALA A 133 0.05 -18.19 -6.44
N LEU A 134 -0.03 -19.03 -5.41
CA LEU A 134 -0.40 -20.44 -5.50
C LEU A 134 -1.63 -20.66 -4.61
N ASP A 135 -2.63 -21.36 -5.11
CA ASP A 135 -3.89 -21.59 -4.38
C ASP A 135 -4.56 -20.29 -3.90
N GLY A 136 -4.43 -19.19 -4.67
CA GLY A 136 -4.93 -17.87 -4.30
C GLY A 136 -4.10 -17.13 -3.23
N ILE A 137 -3.01 -17.73 -2.74
CA ILE A 137 -2.17 -17.18 -1.67
C ILE A 137 -0.88 -16.61 -2.26
N PRO A 138 -0.52 -15.34 -1.99
CA PRO A 138 0.79 -14.80 -2.34
C PRO A 138 1.93 -15.59 -1.66
N VAL A 139 2.84 -16.15 -2.46
CA VAL A 139 3.98 -16.96 -1.97
C VAL A 139 5.34 -16.45 -2.42
N MET A 140 5.40 -15.51 -3.36
CA MET A 140 6.63 -14.82 -3.75
C MET A 140 6.31 -13.40 -4.22
N GLY A 141 7.20 -12.47 -3.91
CA GLY A 141 7.10 -11.08 -4.32
C GLY A 141 8.45 -10.46 -4.62
N VAL A 142 8.49 -9.60 -5.63
CA VAL A 142 9.59 -8.70 -5.97
C VAL A 142 9.02 -7.32 -6.23
N ILE A 143 9.55 -6.31 -5.54
CA ILE A 143 9.21 -4.90 -5.73
C ILE A 143 10.51 -4.17 -6.04
N TYR A 144 10.61 -3.55 -7.21
CA TYR A 144 11.83 -2.84 -7.61
C TYR A 144 11.55 -1.37 -7.93
N ALA A 145 12.13 -0.46 -7.13
CA ALA A 145 12.11 0.98 -7.35
C ALA A 145 13.39 1.44 -8.08
N PRO A 146 13.39 1.54 -9.43
CA PRO A 146 14.61 1.76 -10.21
C PRO A 146 15.23 3.15 -10.03
N MET A 147 14.45 4.16 -9.60
CA MET A 147 14.97 5.51 -9.36
C MET A 147 15.81 5.59 -8.08
N LEU A 148 15.48 4.77 -7.09
CA LEU A 148 16.24 4.61 -5.86
C LEU A 148 17.26 3.47 -5.96
N ASP A 149 17.14 2.65 -7.01
CA ASP A 149 17.82 1.38 -7.17
C ASP A 149 17.68 0.52 -5.90
N GLN A 150 16.43 0.39 -5.42
CA GLN A 150 16.06 -0.40 -4.26
C GLN A 150 15.15 -1.54 -4.68
N LEU A 151 15.56 -2.78 -4.40
CA LEU A 151 14.82 -4.00 -4.69
C LEU A 151 14.46 -4.72 -3.39
N PHE A 152 13.17 -4.90 -3.15
CA PHE A 152 12.62 -5.72 -2.08
C PHE A 152 12.16 -7.05 -2.67
N SER A 153 12.45 -8.15 -2.00
CA SER A 153 11.96 -9.45 -2.47
C SER A 153 11.85 -10.47 -1.35
N GLY A 154 10.98 -11.45 -1.51
CA GLY A 154 10.81 -12.56 -0.57
C GLY A 154 10.02 -13.69 -1.21
N ALA A 155 10.23 -14.90 -0.71
CA ALA A 155 9.51 -16.09 -1.17
C ALA A 155 9.31 -17.05 -0.01
N LYS A 156 8.21 -17.81 -0.02
CA LYS A 156 7.78 -18.65 1.10
C LYS A 156 8.90 -19.57 1.59
N GLY A 157 9.29 -19.42 2.87
CA GLY A 157 10.35 -20.21 3.50
C GLY A 157 11.78 -19.87 3.05
N CYS A 158 11.95 -18.80 2.27
CA CYS A 158 13.24 -18.33 1.76
C CYS A 158 13.67 -17.01 2.42
N GLY A 159 12.83 -16.41 3.27
CA GLY A 159 13.07 -15.12 3.89
C GLY A 159 12.79 -13.93 2.95
N ALA A 160 12.97 -12.73 3.49
CA ALA A 160 12.76 -11.47 2.80
C ALA A 160 14.01 -10.58 2.87
N TYR A 161 14.21 -9.78 1.82
CA TYR A 161 15.45 -9.05 1.59
C TYR A 161 15.23 -7.69 0.92
N MET A 162 16.14 -6.75 1.19
CA MET A 162 16.28 -5.48 0.50
C MET A 162 17.70 -5.35 -0.08
N ASN A 163 17.79 -4.95 -1.34
CA ASN A 163 19.04 -4.84 -2.08
C ASN A 163 19.14 -3.50 -2.79
N THR A 164 20.38 -3.06 -3.02
CA THR A 164 20.69 -1.88 -3.84
C THR A 164 21.68 -2.24 -4.94
N HIS A 165 21.97 -1.29 -5.86
CA HIS A 165 22.91 -1.49 -6.95
C HIS A 165 22.49 -2.56 -7.98
N CYS A 166 21.17 -2.78 -8.11
CA CYS A 166 20.61 -3.89 -8.88
C CYS A 166 20.79 -3.70 -10.39
N LEU A 167 20.87 -2.46 -10.88
CA LEU A 167 21.15 -2.17 -12.30
C LEU A 167 22.59 -2.52 -12.72
N LEU A 168 23.51 -2.61 -11.76
CA LEU A 168 24.89 -3.02 -12.02
C LEU A 168 25.03 -4.55 -11.95
N ARG A 169 24.31 -5.17 -11.02
CA ARG A 169 24.30 -6.63 -10.81
C ARG A 169 23.00 -7.03 -10.13
N ALA A 170 22.21 -7.88 -10.79
CA ALA A 170 21.00 -8.45 -10.18
C ALA A 170 21.38 -9.19 -8.88
N PRO A 171 20.62 -8.99 -7.78
CA PRO A 171 20.96 -9.60 -6.51
C PRO A 171 20.76 -11.12 -6.54
N THR A 172 21.68 -11.82 -5.89
CA THR A 172 21.57 -13.25 -5.56
C THR A 172 21.34 -13.39 -4.05
N PHE A 173 20.82 -14.53 -3.57
CA PHE A 173 20.61 -14.78 -2.13
C PHE A 173 21.86 -14.46 -1.28
N ASP A 174 23.06 -14.74 -1.79
CA ASP A 174 24.33 -14.54 -1.08
C ASP A 174 24.76 -13.07 -0.94
N SER A 175 24.09 -12.16 -1.64
CA SER A 175 24.41 -10.72 -1.67
C SER A 175 23.25 -9.87 -1.18
N THR A 176 22.55 -10.32 -0.14
CA THR A 176 21.31 -9.70 0.32
C THR A 176 21.34 -9.07 1.72
N THR A 177 20.59 -7.98 1.90
CA THR A 177 20.28 -7.46 3.25
C THR A 177 18.96 -8.04 3.71
N SER A 178 18.95 -8.81 4.80
CA SER A 178 17.73 -9.42 5.35
C SER A 178 16.76 -8.36 5.89
N LEU A 179 15.46 -8.62 5.74
CA LEU A 179 14.38 -7.87 6.38
C LEU A 179 13.86 -8.62 7.62
N PRO A 180 13.39 -7.90 8.66
CA PRO A 180 13.41 -6.44 8.80
C PRO A 180 14.84 -5.90 8.94
N LEU A 181 15.04 -4.61 8.64
CA LEU A 181 16.37 -3.98 8.63
C LEU A 181 16.99 -3.86 10.03
N ILE A 182 16.15 -3.80 11.08
CA ILE A 182 16.58 -3.82 12.48
C ILE A 182 16.41 -5.24 13.02
N GLN A 183 17.51 -5.82 13.49
CA GLN A 183 17.53 -7.19 14.02
C GLN A 183 18.17 -7.25 15.43
N PRO A 184 17.52 -7.90 16.42
CA PRO A 184 16.15 -8.41 16.35
C PRO A 184 15.13 -7.27 16.17
N PRO A 185 13.96 -7.53 15.55
CA PRO A 185 12.94 -6.51 15.38
C PRO A 185 12.47 -5.97 16.75
N PRO A 186 12.27 -4.66 16.88
CA PRO A 186 11.72 -4.11 18.11
C PRO A 186 10.27 -4.59 18.31
N PRO A 187 9.78 -4.70 19.56
CA PRO A 187 8.37 -4.98 19.80
C PRO A 187 7.47 -3.88 19.23
N ILE A 188 6.19 -4.18 19.08
CA ILE A 188 5.18 -3.15 18.80
C ILE A 188 5.05 -2.24 20.03
N PRO A 189 4.97 -0.91 19.87
CA PRO A 189 4.76 0.00 21.00
C PRO A 189 3.59 -0.44 21.90
N PRO A 190 3.72 -0.40 23.23
CA PRO A 190 2.66 -0.88 24.14
C PRO A 190 1.35 -0.09 23.99
N ASN A 191 1.45 1.18 23.60
CA ASN A 191 0.29 2.06 23.36
C ASN A 191 -0.05 2.21 21.87
N ALA A 192 0.42 1.31 21.00
CA ALA A 192 0.15 1.35 19.57
C ALA A 192 -1.36 1.58 19.28
N PRO A 193 -1.73 2.40 18.28
CA PRO A 193 -0.85 2.98 17.25
C PRO A 193 -0.06 4.22 17.71
N GLN A 194 -0.12 4.61 18.99
CA GLN A 194 0.74 5.68 19.50
C GLN A 194 2.21 5.31 19.31
N GLY A 195 2.97 6.21 18.70
CA GLY A 195 4.38 5.99 18.41
C GLY A 195 4.68 5.23 17.12
N CYS A 196 3.66 4.74 16.41
CA CYS A 196 3.81 4.10 15.11
C CYS A 196 3.90 5.13 13.97
N LEU A 197 4.66 4.83 12.92
CA LEU A 197 4.59 5.48 11.62
C LEU A 197 3.58 4.75 10.73
N LEU A 198 2.59 5.48 10.25
CA LEU A 198 1.49 4.96 9.45
C LEU A 198 1.66 5.33 7.97
N ALA A 199 1.56 4.35 7.09
CA ALA A 199 1.46 4.50 5.64
C ALA A 199 -0.02 4.46 5.21
N VAL A 200 -0.45 5.44 4.42
CA VAL A 200 -1.79 5.51 3.83
C VAL A 200 -1.73 6.18 2.47
N GLU A 201 -2.74 5.92 1.65
CA GLU A 201 -2.95 6.64 0.40
C GLU A 201 -4.36 7.21 0.31
N TRP A 202 -4.51 8.30 -0.44
CA TRP A 202 -5.80 8.98 -0.64
C TRP A 202 -6.72 8.23 -1.61
N GLY A 203 -6.18 7.31 -2.41
CA GLY A 203 -6.90 6.59 -3.47
C GLY A 203 -7.31 7.48 -4.65
N LYS A 204 -8.14 6.94 -5.57
CA LYS A 204 -8.62 7.65 -6.78
C LYS A 204 -9.94 8.41 -6.58
N ASP A 205 -10.76 8.09 -5.56
CA ASP A 205 -12.04 8.77 -5.31
C ASP A 205 -11.83 10.21 -4.82
N ARG A 206 -12.52 11.17 -5.44
CA ARG A 206 -12.47 12.60 -5.11
C ARG A 206 -13.81 13.17 -4.66
N ARG A 207 -14.85 12.33 -4.58
CA ARG A 207 -16.18 12.76 -4.13
C ARG A 207 -16.14 13.00 -2.62
N LEU A 208 -16.64 14.15 -2.19
CA LEU A 208 -16.78 14.48 -0.77
C LEU A 208 -18.26 14.47 -0.38
N SER A 209 -18.76 13.28 -0.07
CA SER A 209 -20.08 13.07 0.53
C SER A 209 -19.92 12.30 1.84
N VAL A 210 -20.92 12.36 2.73
CA VAL A 210 -20.82 11.80 4.10
C VAL A 210 -20.33 10.35 4.13
N ASP A 211 -20.69 9.55 3.12
CA ASP A 211 -20.34 8.13 3.02
C ASP A 211 -19.31 7.80 1.94
N SER A 212 -18.75 8.79 1.24
CA SER A 212 -17.73 8.52 0.22
C SER A 212 -16.47 7.89 0.84
N THR A 213 -15.72 7.15 0.02
CA THR A 213 -14.44 6.58 0.43
C THR A 213 -13.49 7.66 0.93
N LEU A 214 -13.43 8.81 0.25
CA LEU A 214 -12.57 9.91 0.65
C LEU A 214 -12.95 10.46 2.04
N ALA A 215 -14.25 10.66 2.31
CA ALA A 215 -14.70 11.12 3.62
C ALA A 215 -14.35 10.13 4.74
N ARG A 216 -14.53 8.82 4.49
CA ARG A 216 -14.18 7.75 5.44
C ARG A 216 -12.66 7.70 5.70
N LYS A 217 -11.83 7.85 4.65
CA LYS A 217 -10.36 7.96 4.76
C LYS A 217 -9.96 9.20 5.57
N ILE A 218 -10.50 10.39 5.25
CA ILE A 218 -10.22 11.63 5.99
C ILE A 218 -10.53 11.46 7.49
N GLU A 219 -11.73 10.96 7.83
CA GLU A 219 -12.14 10.75 9.22
C GLU A 219 -11.20 9.79 9.95
N SER A 220 -10.80 8.70 9.28
CA SER A 220 -9.84 7.72 9.82
C SER A 220 -8.46 8.34 10.04
N PHE A 221 -7.93 9.09 9.07
CA PHE A 221 -6.61 9.72 9.16
C PHE A 221 -6.57 10.77 10.28
N VAL A 222 -7.61 11.60 10.37
CA VAL A 222 -7.73 12.60 11.45
C VAL A 222 -7.81 11.91 12.81
N THR A 223 -8.58 10.84 12.95
CA THR A 223 -8.69 10.09 14.20
C THR A 223 -7.37 9.44 14.59
N LEU A 224 -6.69 8.76 13.65
CA LEU A 224 -5.39 8.14 13.90
C LEU A 224 -4.29 9.16 14.25
N ALA A 225 -4.33 10.37 13.69
CA ALA A 225 -3.38 11.44 14.00
C ALA A 225 -3.69 12.22 15.28
N SER A 226 -4.94 12.22 15.74
CA SER A 226 -5.38 13.05 16.87
C SER A 226 -4.87 12.52 18.22
N SER A 227 -4.87 13.40 19.23
CA SER A 227 -4.54 13.05 20.61
C SER A 227 -5.49 11.98 21.17
N PRO A 228 -5.03 11.05 22.04
CA PRO A 228 -5.89 10.09 22.71
C PRO A 228 -6.85 10.77 23.71
N SER A 229 -6.52 11.98 24.18
CA SER A 229 -7.40 12.77 25.03
C SER A 229 -8.52 13.41 24.20
N ILE A 230 -9.78 13.13 24.53
CA ILE A 230 -10.91 13.92 24.04
C ILE A 230 -10.82 15.29 24.73
N ALA A 231 -10.29 16.30 24.04
CA ALA A 231 -10.42 17.66 24.54
C ALA A 231 -11.93 17.99 24.64
N PRO A 232 -12.43 18.52 25.77
CA PRO A 232 -13.80 19.00 25.81
C PRO A 232 -13.98 20.04 24.70
N PRO A 233 -15.18 20.14 24.08
CA PRO A 233 -15.43 21.20 23.12
C PRO A 233 -15.06 22.55 23.75
N PRO A 234 -14.51 23.50 22.98
CA PRO A 234 -14.22 24.82 23.51
C PRO A 234 -15.51 25.34 24.15
N GLY A 235 -15.47 25.57 25.47
CA GLY A 235 -16.60 26.13 26.20
C GLY A 235 -17.00 27.47 25.56
N PRO A 236 -18.26 27.92 25.74
CA PRO A 236 -18.68 29.19 25.18
C PRO A 236 -17.71 30.28 25.64
N HIS A 237 -16.97 30.86 24.70
CA HIS A 237 -16.15 32.02 24.96
C HIS A 237 -17.08 33.11 25.48
N THR A 238 -17.00 33.44 26.77
CA THR A 238 -17.53 34.70 27.29
C THR A 238 -16.79 35.83 26.57
N PRO A 239 -17.45 36.66 25.73
CA PRO A 239 -16.80 37.78 25.09
C PRO A 239 -16.63 38.88 26.15
N GLY A 240 -15.49 38.86 26.84
CA GLY A 240 -15.06 39.91 27.74
C GLY A 240 -14.09 40.85 27.04
N ALA A 241 -14.57 41.70 26.13
CA ALA A 241 -13.93 42.96 25.74
C ALA A 241 -14.86 43.72 24.77
N SER A 242 -15.37 44.86 25.23
CA SER A 242 -16.12 45.83 24.45
C SER A 242 -15.27 46.44 23.34
N ILE A 243 -15.64 46.20 22.08
CA ILE A 243 -15.16 46.96 20.92
C ILE A 243 -16.27 47.92 20.49
N PRO A 244 -16.00 49.22 20.20
CA PRO A 244 -17.02 50.14 19.74
C PRO A 244 -17.42 49.82 18.30
N THR A 245 -18.72 49.70 18.05
CA THR A 245 -19.36 49.50 16.75
C THR A 245 -19.33 50.77 15.89
N PRO A 246 -19.01 50.68 14.58
CA PRO A 246 -19.57 51.59 13.58
C PRO A 246 -20.81 50.97 12.93
N SER A 247 -21.83 51.80 12.77
CA SER A 247 -23.09 51.49 12.10
C SER A 247 -22.91 51.22 10.61
N HIS A 248 -23.31 50.04 10.11
CA HIS A 248 -23.77 49.87 8.74
C HIS A 248 -24.74 48.69 8.59
N THR A 249 -25.67 48.90 7.67
CA THR A 249 -26.93 48.24 7.27
C THR A 249 -26.93 46.70 7.23
N PRO A 250 -28.05 46.00 7.55
CA PRO A 250 -28.08 44.54 7.53
C PRO A 250 -28.14 43.98 6.10
N ILE A 251 -27.21 43.08 5.78
CA ILE A 251 -27.27 42.16 4.65
C ILE A 251 -28.11 40.94 5.09
N PRO A 252 -29.03 40.41 4.28
CA PRO A 252 -29.82 39.25 4.66
C PRO A 252 -28.92 38.01 4.82
N THR A 253 -28.87 37.44 6.03
CA THR A 253 -28.18 36.17 6.31
C THR A 253 -29.10 35.00 5.93
N GLN A 254 -28.97 34.51 4.70
CA GLN A 254 -29.38 33.13 4.40
C GLN A 254 -28.37 32.16 5.01
N GLN A 255 -28.92 31.19 5.74
CA GLN A 255 -28.25 30.01 6.27
C GLN A 255 -27.55 29.26 5.15
N ASP A 256 -26.22 29.26 5.18
CA ASP A 256 -25.37 28.25 4.52
C ASP A 256 -24.00 28.25 5.21
N THR A 257 -23.98 28.05 6.53
CA THR A 257 -22.75 27.53 7.14
C THR A 257 -22.64 26.07 6.71
N PRO A 258 -21.63 25.69 5.90
CA PRO A 258 -21.40 24.28 5.59
C PRO A 258 -21.29 23.51 6.91
N PRO A 259 -21.83 22.28 7.00
CA PRO A 259 -21.68 21.48 8.20
C PRO A 259 -20.18 21.40 8.56
N PRO A 260 -19.83 21.40 9.86
CA PRO A 260 -18.44 21.35 10.28
C PRO A 260 -17.75 20.19 9.55
N ILE A 261 -16.71 20.53 8.76
CA ILE A 261 -15.99 19.58 7.90
C ILE A 261 -15.27 18.52 8.74
N LEU A 262 -14.96 18.83 10.00
CA LEU A 262 -14.40 17.89 10.96
C LEU A 262 -15.56 17.18 11.66
N PRO A 263 -15.78 15.88 11.42
CA PRO A 263 -16.63 15.09 12.30
C PRO A 263 -16.09 15.24 13.72
N ALA A 264 -16.97 15.41 14.70
CA ALA A 264 -16.56 15.20 16.08
C ALA A 264 -15.89 13.83 16.16
N LEU A 265 -14.66 13.77 16.70
CA LEU A 265 -13.91 12.52 16.84
C LEU A 265 -14.82 11.51 17.55
N ARG A 266 -15.16 10.42 16.86
CA ARG A 266 -16.06 9.38 17.36
C ARG A 266 -15.36 8.38 18.28
N ALA A 267 -14.03 8.47 18.37
CA ALA A 267 -13.17 7.64 19.18
C ALA A 267 -11.99 8.48 19.72
N PRO A 268 -11.34 8.05 20.82
CA PRO A 268 -10.04 8.58 21.23
C PRO A 268 -9.04 8.52 20.07
N GLY A 269 -8.20 9.54 19.93
CA GLY A 269 -7.23 9.58 18.84
C GLY A 269 -6.13 8.51 18.97
N GLY A 270 -5.46 8.23 17.85
CA GLY A 270 -4.39 7.23 17.77
C GLY A 270 -3.00 7.75 18.13
N MET A 271 -2.76 9.05 17.92
CA MET A 271 -1.46 9.70 18.12
C MET A 271 -0.29 8.96 17.48
N VAL A 272 -0.48 8.50 16.24
CA VAL A 272 0.63 8.01 15.42
C VAL A 272 1.73 9.08 15.35
N HIS A 273 3.00 8.66 15.33
CA HIS A 273 4.13 9.60 15.23
C HIS A 273 4.10 10.40 13.93
N GLY A 274 3.54 9.83 12.88
CA GLY A 274 3.34 10.51 11.62
C GLY A 274 2.63 9.63 10.62
N ILE A 275 2.11 10.30 9.60
CA ILE A 275 1.50 9.66 8.43
C ILE A 275 2.43 9.87 7.24
N ARG A 276 2.57 8.85 6.40
CA ARG A 276 3.27 8.88 5.10
C ARG A 276 2.27 8.45 4.03
N SER A 277 2.43 9.06 2.86
CA SER A 277 1.75 8.68 1.62
C SER A 277 2.84 8.76 0.57
N LEU A 278 3.33 7.59 0.15
CA LEU A 278 4.45 7.46 -0.77
C LEU A 278 3.99 7.53 -2.22
N GLY A 279 2.70 7.33 -2.50
CA GLY A 279 2.10 7.29 -3.82
C GLY A 279 2.27 5.95 -4.53
N SER A 280 2.60 4.88 -3.80
CA SER A 280 2.78 3.50 -4.28
C SER A 280 2.47 2.54 -3.13
N ALA A 281 1.38 1.77 -3.28
CA ALA A 281 0.94 0.82 -2.26
C ALA A 281 1.96 -0.33 -2.11
N ALA A 282 2.59 -0.75 -3.21
CA ALA A 282 3.63 -1.76 -3.16
C ALA A 282 4.82 -1.30 -2.31
N LEU A 283 5.30 -0.06 -2.53
CA LEU A 283 6.41 0.49 -1.74
C LEU A 283 6.03 0.73 -0.28
N ASP A 284 4.81 1.18 0.00
CA ASP A 284 4.33 1.30 1.39
C ASP A 284 4.43 -0.05 2.13
N MET A 285 3.92 -1.13 1.52
CA MET A 285 4.03 -2.48 2.09
C MET A 285 5.47 -2.96 2.22
N ALA A 286 6.33 -2.69 1.23
CA ALA A 286 7.74 -3.04 1.27
C ALA A 286 8.48 -2.36 2.43
N TYR A 287 8.18 -1.08 2.69
CA TYR A 287 8.76 -0.36 3.83
C TYR A 287 8.17 -0.79 5.19
N VAL A 288 6.93 -1.29 5.23
CA VAL A 288 6.39 -1.98 6.41
C VAL A 288 7.12 -3.30 6.65
N ALA A 289 7.35 -4.11 5.61
CA ALA A 289 8.14 -5.34 5.72
C ALA A 289 9.58 -5.07 6.18
N ALA A 290 10.17 -3.96 5.75
CA ALA A 290 11.49 -3.53 6.18
C ALA A 290 11.55 -3.07 7.65
N GLY A 291 10.40 -2.75 8.26
CA GLY A 291 10.31 -2.16 9.59
C GLY A 291 10.58 -0.65 9.63
N SER A 292 10.66 0.01 8.47
CA SER A 292 10.82 1.47 8.35
C SER A 292 9.50 2.22 8.52
N LEU A 293 8.38 1.54 8.25
CA LEU A 293 7.02 1.95 8.58
C LEU A 293 6.42 0.87 9.49
N ASP A 294 5.52 1.23 10.40
CA ASP A 294 4.94 0.28 11.35
C ASP A 294 3.65 -0.33 10.82
N ILE A 295 2.82 0.48 10.15
CA ILE A 295 1.47 0.13 9.74
C ILE A 295 1.25 0.62 8.31
N PHE A 296 0.63 -0.21 7.47
CA PHE A 296 -0.01 0.21 6.23
C PHE A 296 -1.51 -0.03 6.37
N TRP A 297 -2.32 1.00 6.10
CA TRP A 297 -3.78 0.88 6.12
C TRP A 297 -4.34 1.45 4.82
N GLU A 298 -4.91 0.57 4.00
CA GLU A 298 -5.55 1.00 2.78
C GLU A 298 -6.72 0.11 2.36
N GLY A 299 -7.74 0.76 1.80
CA GLY A 299 -8.73 0.09 0.96
C GLY A 299 -8.76 0.68 -0.44
N GLY A 300 -9.06 -0.19 -1.41
CA GLY A 300 -9.15 0.13 -2.84
C GLY A 300 -8.06 -0.50 -3.68
N CYS A 301 -6.99 -1.03 -3.08
CA CYS A 301 -5.92 -1.71 -3.80
C CYS A 301 -6.44 -2.94 -4.54
N TRP A 302 -5.91 -3.18 -5.73
CA TRP A 302 -6.08 -4.40 -6.50
C TRP A 302 -5.02 -5.44 -6.13
N GLU A 303 -5.11 -6.62 -6.73
CA GLU A 303 -4.22 -7.74 -6.45
C GLU A 303 -2.76 -7.42 -6.78
N TRP A 304 -2.51 -6.69 -7.88
CA TRP A 304 -1.16 -6.32 -8.31
C TRP A 304 -0.48 -5.27 -7.41
N ASP A 305 -1.26 -4.39 -6.79
CA ASP A 305 -0.78 -3.41 -5.81
C ASP A 305 -0.18 -4.08 -4.56
N VAL A 306 -0.72 -5.25 -4.14
CA VAL A 306 -0.42 -5.83 -2.82
C VAL A 306 0.22 -7.21 -2.86
N CYS A 307 0.08 -7.98 -3.94
CA CYS A 307 0.52 -9.39 -3.97
C CYS A 307 2.01 -9.53 -3.65
N ALA A 308 2.87 -8.73 -4.27
CA ALA A 308 4.30 -8.79 -4.02
C ALA A 308 4.64 -8.34 -2.59
N GLY A 309 4.09 -7.20 -2.16
CA GLY A 309 4.32 -6.64 -0.83
C GLY A 309 3.87 -7.56 0.29
N TRP A 310 2.76 -8.28 0.09
CA TRP A 310 2.24 -9.28 1.02
C TRP A 310 3.23 -10.41 1.23
N ALA A 311 3.70 -11.04 0.15
CA ALA A 311 4.65 -12.16 0.26
C ALA A 311 5.94 -11.72 0.97
N ILE A 312 6.47 -10.54 0.64
CA ILE A 312 7.65 -9.94 1.28
C ILE A 312 7.38 -9.71 2.78
N LEU A 313 6.23 -9.14 3.14
CA LEU A 313 5.86 -8.83 4.52
C LEU A 313 5.74 -10.09 5.39
N VAL A 314 5.03 -11.12 4.90
CA VAL A 314 4.84 -12.37 5.65
C VAL A 314 6.18 -13.07 5.86
N GLU A 315 7.03 -13.12 4.84
CA GLU A 315 8.38 -13.71 4.95
C GLU A 315 9.32 -12.91 5.86
N ALA A 316 9.11 -11.60 6.00
CA ALA A 316 9.82 -10.78 6.98
C ALA A 316 9.31 -10.99 8.42
N GLY A 317 8.18 -11.69 8.62
CA GLY A 317 7.55 -11.91 9.92
C GLY A 317 6.44 -10.91 10.29
N GLY A 318 5.89 -10.20 9.31
CA GLY A 318 4.79 -9.25 9.48
C GLY A 318 3.42 -9.91 9.67
N LEU A 319 2.40 -9.07 9.84
CA LEU A 319 0.98 -9.44 9.84
C LEU A 319 0.27 -8.70 8.72
N ILE A 320 -0.64 -9.37 8.01
CA ILE A 320 -1.60 -8.70 7.12
C ILE A 320 -3.01 -9.26 7.31
N THR A 321 -3.98 -8.36 7.37
CA THR A 321 -5.40 -8.65 7.58
C THR A 321 -6.26 -7.60 6.89
N THR A 322 -7.57 -7.60 7.12
CA THR A 322 -8.50 -6.58 6.63
C THR A 322 -8.31 -5.23 7.31
N CYS A 323 -8.46 -4.15 6.54
CA CYS A 323 -8.42 -2.79 7.07
C CYS A 323 -9.67 -2.39 7.86
N ASN A 324 -10.75 -3.16 7.74
CA ASN A 324 -12.01 -2.87 8.41
C ASN A 324 -12.12 -3.64 9.73
N SER A 325 -12.62 -2.95 10.75
CA SER A 325 -13.18 -3.59 11.94
C SER A 325 -14.29 -4.56 11.54
N PRO A 326 -14.50 -5.64 12.31
CA PRO A 326 -15.72 -6.44 12.23
C PRO A 326 -16.98 -5.56 12.21
N PRO A 327 -18.01 -5.92 11.41
CA PRO A 327 -19.24 -5.14 11.32
C PRO A 327 -20.06 -5.15 12.62
N GLU A 328 -19.91 -6.21 13.42
CA GLU A 328 -20.57 -6.40 14.71
C GLU A 328 -19.57 -6.97 15.72
N GLY A 329 -19.81 -6.70 17.01
CA GLY A 329 -18.99 -7.20 18.12
C GLY A 329 -17.89 -6.23 18.57
N ASP A 330 -17.22 -6.62 19.64
CA ASP A 330 -16.14 -5.84 20.24
C ASP A 330 -14.80 -6.11 19.53
N PRO A 331 -14.16 -5.08 18.93
CA PRO A 331 -12.86 -5.23 18.28
C PRO A 331 -11.77 -5.80 19.20
N ASP A 332 -11.91 -5.72 20.52
CA ASP A 332 -10.93 -6.25 21.47
C ASP A 332 -10.85 -7.78 21.47
N VAL A 333 -11.95 -8.46 21.16
CA VAL A 333 -12.05 -9.93 21.25
C VAL A 333 -12.37 -10.59 19.92
N ALA A 334 -12.65 -9.81 18.88
CA ALA A 334 -12.99 -10.34 17.57
C ALA A 334 -11.85 -11.17 16.95
N GLU A 335 -12.18 -12.15 16.13
CA GLU A 335 -11.16 -12.86 15.36
C GLU A 335 -10.48 -11.90 14.36
N ILE A 336 -9.17 -12.03 14.20
CA ILE A 336 -8.42 -11.32 13.15
C ILE A 336 -8.30 -12.27 11.96
N PRO A 337 -9.12 -12.10 10.90
CA PRO A 337 -9.10 -13.01 9.79
C PRO A 337 -7.80 -12.85 8.99
N GLU A 338 -7.37 -13.91 8.33
CA GLU A 338 -6.37 -13.79 7.29
C GLU A 338 -6.88 -12.82 6.21
N ALA A 339 -5.98 -11.99 5.67
CA ALA A 339 -6.32 -11.17 4.53
C ALA A 339 -6.73 -12.08 3.35
N ARG A 340 -7.56 -11.54 2.45
CA ARG A 340 -7.93 -12.20 1.19
C ARG A 340 -7.50 -11.35 0.02
N LEU A 341 -6.74 -11.92 -0.89
CA LEU A 341 -6.33 -11.25 -2.12
C LEU A 341 -7.58 -10.96 -2.96
N GLY A 342 -7.77 -9.70 -3.38
CA GLY A 342 -8.97 -9.25 -4.10
C GLY A 342 -10.07 -8.66 -3.22
N SER A 343 -9.95 -8.75 -1.88
CA SER A 343 -10.87 -8.11 -0.93
C SER A 343 -10.85 -6.58 -1.02
N ARG A 344 -9.73 -6.03 -1.51
CA ARG A 344 -9.46 -4.59 -1.61
C ARG A 344 -9.43 -3.87 -0.26
N LEU A 345 -9.19 -4.59 0.84
CA LEU A 345 -9.16 -4.06 2.20
C LEU A 345 -7.94 -4.66 2.91
N TYR A 346 -6.91 -3.87 3.14
CA TYR A 346 -5.62 -4.37 3.64
C TYR A 346 -5.09 -3.51 4.79
N LEU A 347 -4.78 -4.17 5.90
CA LEU A 347 -4.00 -3.63 7.00
C LEU A 347 -2.78 -4.52 7.18
N ALA A 348 -1.60 -3.95 7.03
CA ALA A 348 -0.33 -4.60 7.30
C ALA A 348 0.33 -4.00 8.54
N VAL A 349 0.94 -4.85 9.36
CA VAL A 349 1.75 -4.47 10.52
C VAL A 349 3.14 -5.09 10.35
N ARG A 350 4.17 -4.29 10.61
CA ARG A 350 5.57 -4.69 10.42
C ARG A 350 5.96 -5.93 11.24
N PRO A 351 7.07 -6.60 10.89
CA PRO A 351 7.70 -7.58 11.77
C PRO A 351 8.01 -7.02 13.16
N ALA A 352 7.82 -7.82 14.19
CA ALA A 352 8.01 -7.43 15.59
C ALA A 352 8.77 -8.49 16.39
N GLY A 353 9.41 -8.06 17.48
CA GLY A 353 9.95 -8.95 18.50
C GLY A 353 9.01 -9.07 19.71
N ASP A 354 9.31 -9.99 20.61
CA ASP A 354 8.58 -10.12 21.88
C ASP A 354 8.82 -8.89 22.77
N ALA A 355 7.79 -8.51 23.53
CA ALA A 355 7.89 -7.50 24.58
C ALA A 355 7.90 -8.16 25.96
N VAL A 356 8.67 -7.58 26.87
CA VAL A 356 8.68 -7.95 28.29
C VAL A 356 8.22 -6.73 29.08
N SER A 357 7.28 -6.93 30.00
CA SER A 357 6.84 -5.86 30.91
C SER A 357 8.04 -5.31 31.70
N GLU A 358 8.01 -4.01 32.03
CA GLU A 358 9.09 -3.34 32.78
C GLU A 358 9.41 -4.01 34.13
N ASN A 359 8.43 -4.70 34.73
CA ASN A 359 8.57 -5.45 35.98
C ASN A 359 8.91 -6.95 35.79
N GLY A 360 9.06 -7.41 34.54
CA GLY A 360 9.38 -8.80 34.18
C GLY A 360 8.24 -9.81 34.40
N SER A 361 7.05 -9.39 34.82
CA SER A 361 5.97 -10.33 35.20
C SER A 361 5.05 -10.76 34.06
N GLY A 362 5.13 -10.08 32.91
CA GLY A 362 4.32 -10.38 31.72
C GLY A 362 5.17 -10.36 30.46
N ARG A 363 4.91 -11.30 29.55
CA ARG A 363 5.52 -11.37 28.22
C ARG A 363 4.40 -11.27 27.19
N GLU A 364 4.57 -10.39 26.22
CA GLU A 364 3.73 -10.32 25.02
C GLU A 364 4.58 -10.83 23.86
N THR A 365 4.07 -11.82 23.13
CA THR A 365 4.72 -12.34 21.93
C THR A 365 4.64 -11.32 20.79
N ALA A 366 5.56 -11.44 19.82
CA ALA A 366 5.53 -10.62 18.60
C ALA A 366 4.16 -10.59 17.91
N ARG A 367 3.49 -11.75 17.81
CA ARG A 367 2.17 -11.88 17.18
C ARG A 367 1.08 -11.19 17.99
N GLU A 368 1.06 -11.36 19.32
CA GLU A 368 0.10 -10.67 20.20
C GLU A 368 0.24 -9.15 20.09
N GLY A 369 1.47 -8.63 20.03
CA GLY A 369 1.71 -7.20 19.82
C GLY A 369 1.20 -6.69 18.47
N GLN A 370 1.39 -7.46 17.39
CA GLN A 370 0.84 -7.12 16.07
C GLN A 370 -0.70 -7.13 16.10
N GLU A 371 -1.32 -8.16 16.68
CA GLU A 371 -2.78 -8.28 16.80
C GLU A 371 -3.39 -7.16 17.65
N ARG A 372 -2.76 -6.80 18.76
CA ARG A 372 -3.15 -5.63 19.55
C ARG A 372 -3.13 -4.36 18.71
N CYS A 373 -2.08 -4.16 17.90
CA CYS A 373 -2.00 -3.01 16.99
C CYS A 373 -3.17 -2.99 15.99
N VAL A 374 -3.54 -4.13 15.41
CA VAL A 374 -4.70 -4.26 14.51
C VAL A 374 -5.97 -3.73 15.18
N ARG A 375 -6.26 -4.23 16.38
CA ARG A 375 -7.48 -3.89 17.13
C ARG A 375 -7.53 -2.40 17.46
N GLU A 376 -6.40 -1.84 17.89
CA GLU A 376 -6.32 -0.42 18.20
C GLU A 376 -6.48 0.47 16.95
N VAL A 377 -6.01 0.03 15.78
CA VAL A 377 -6.32 0.72 14.51
C VAL A 377 -7.80 0.59 14.18
N TRP A 378 -8.40 -0.60 14.26
CA TRP A 378 -9.82 -0.82 13.97
C TRP A 378 -10.76 0.06 14.80
N LYS A 379 -10.45 0.30 16.07
CA LYS A 379 -11.22 1.20 16.95
C LYS A 379 -11.22 2.66 16.49
N ARG A 380 -10.28 3.06 15.63
CA ARG A 380 -9.99 4.45 15.26
C ARG A 380 -10.23 4.76 13.79
N ILE A 381 -10.70 3.78 13.03
CA ILE A 381 -11.01 3.95 11.61
C ILE A 381 -12.50 3.88 11.36
N ARG A 382 -12.94 4.47 10.26
CA ARG A 382 -14.25 4.25 9.68
C ARG A 382 -14.10 3.25 8.54
N GLY A 383 -14.79 2.12 8.63
CA GLY A 383 -14.68 1.04 7.65
C GLY A 383 -14.92 1.53 6.22
N LEU A 384 -14.19 0.98 5.25
CA LEU A 384 -14.27 1.32 3.84
C LEU A 384 -15.25 0.41 3.10
N GLY A 385 -16.02 0.98 2.17
CA GLY A 385 -17.10 0.30 1.46
C GLY A 385 -16.67 -0.47 0.21
N TYR A 386 -15.57 -1.21 0.27
CA TYR A 386 -15.15 -2.05 -0.85
C TYR A 386 -15.73 -3.46 -0.72
N ARG A 387 -16.29 -3.95 -1.82
CA ARG A 387 -16.78 -5.32 -1.98
C ARG A 387 -16.59 -5.74 -3.44
N ARG A 388 -16.19 -6.99 -3.66
CA ARG A 388 -16.09 -7.59 -4.99
C ARG A 388 -16.54 -9.03 -4.90
N ASP A 389 -17.43 -9.43 -5.80
CA ASP A 389 -17.94 -10.79 -5.80
C ASP A 389 -16.84 -11.77 -6.22
N GLY A 390 -16.77 -12.90 -5.51
CA GLY A 390 -15.80 -13.97 -5.76
C GLY A 390 -14.46 -13.84 -5.02
N ALA A 391 -14.21 -12.73 -4.31
CA ALA A 391 -13.01 -12.52 -3.48
C ALA A 391 -13.29 -12.70 -1.98
#